data_AF-A0AAW4Z6H9-F1
#
_entry.id   AF-A0AAW4Z6H9-F1
#
_cell.length_a   1.000
_cell.length_b   1.000
_cell.length_c   1.000
_cell.angle_alpha   90.00
_cell.angle_beta   90.00
_cell.angle_gamma   90.00
#
_symmetry.space_group_name_H-M   'P 1'
#
loop_
_entity.id
_entity.type
_entity.pdbx_description
1 polymer ?
#
loop_
_entity_poly.entity_id
_entity_poly.type
_entity_poly.pdbx_seq_one_letter_code
_entity_poly.pdbx_strand_id
1 'polypeptide(L)'
;MKKKIFTMGKVYDLGTLGVNEVEKLVQSDLDKVFNAGGVKFKLREVSDKTLELTFLRKYREREIDWLNYDPKLIYNIDANIITGHSFNGFRIPDYWGGVPFGYTFSMPKREFIGCYKNSAVMLGADQVKRVKVMPQPEKVVMRLTF
;
A
#
# COMPACT_ATOMS: atom_id res chain seq x y z
N MET A 1 -5.20 14.20 12.31
CA MET A 1 -5.10 14.81 10.96
C MET A 1 -6.42 14.68 10.18
N LYS A 2 -6.89 15.71 9.46
CA LYS A 2 -8.14 15.65 8.67
C LYS A 2 -7.84 15.36 7.19
N LYS A 3 -7.53 14.10 6.88
CA LYS A 3 -7.17 13.67 5.52
C LYS A 3 -7.86 12.38 5.11
N LYS A 4 -8.27 12.31 3.85
CA LYS A 4 -8.75 11.10 3.18
C LYS A 4 -7.57 10.37 2.55
N ILE A 5 -7.38 9.11 2.91
CA ILE A 5 -6.30 8.27 2.37
C ILE A 5 -6.84 7.09 1.58
N PHE A 6 -6.16 6.76 0.49
CA PHE A 6 -6.44 5.58 -0.31
C PHE A 6 -5.53 4.41 0.09
N THR A 7 -6.12 3.27 0.43
CA THR A 7 -5.41 1.99 0.58
C THR A 7 -6.41 0.84 0.46
N MET A 8 -5.94 -0.37 0.11
CA MET A 8 -6.78 -1.57 0.05
C MET A 8 -8.12 -1.39 -0.69
N GLY A 9 -8.11 -0.71 -1.83
CA GLY A 9 -9.27 -0.51 -2.69
C GLY A 9 -10.30 0.50 -2.17
N LYS A 10 -10.01 1.20 -1.05
CA LYS A 10 -10.96 2.07 -0.37
C LYS A 10 -10.33 3.41 0.04
N VAL A 11 -11.19 4.41 0.25
CA VAL A 11 -10.80 5.70 0.82
C VAL A 11 -11.30 5.80 2.25
N TYR A 12 -10.41 6.15 3.17
CA TYR A 12 -10.69 6.31 4.59
C TYR A 12 -10.52 7.76 5.00
N ASP A 13 -11.54 8.35 5.63
CA ASP A 13 -11.52 9.73 6.09
C ASP A 13 -11.06 9.82 7.56
N LEU A 14 -9.81 10.26 7.79
CA LEU A 14 -9.25 10.44 9.13
C LEU A 14 -9.83 11.66 9.88
N GLY A 15 -10.60 12.51 9.20
CA GLY A 15 -11.37 13.57 9.84
C GLY A 15 -12.64 13.07 10.51
N THR A 16 -13.17 11.92 10.06
CA THR A 16 -14.34 11.26 10.64
C THR A 16 -13.95 10.06 11.51
N LEU A 17 -12.99 9.27 11.05
CA LEU A 17 -12.50 8.06 11.72
C LEU A 17 -11.17 8.35 12.41
N GLY A 18 -10.98 7.83 13.62
CA GLY A 18 -9.67 7.88 14.27
C GLY A 18 -8.66 6.98 13.57
N VAL A 19 -7.35 7.27 13.71
CA VAL A 19 -6.25 6.44 13.17
C VAL A 19 -6.38 4.97 13.57
N ASN A 20 -6.71 4.71 14.84
CA ASN A 20 -6.90 3.35 15.36
C ASN A 20 -8.08 2.61 14.72
N GLU A 21 -9.12 3.35 14.31
CA GLU A 21 -10.29 2.78 13.66
C GLU A 21 -9.98 2.44 12.20
N VAL A 22 -9.33 3.35 11.47
CA VAL A 22 -8.83 3.09 10.12
C VAL A 22 -7.86 1.90 10.12
N GLU A 23 -6.95 1.82 11.09
CA GLU A 23 -6.04 0.68 11.23
C GLU A 23 -6.80 -0.65 11.35
N LYS A 24 -7.82 -0.72 12.21
CA LYS A 24 -8.65 -1.92 12.39
C LYS A 24 -9.42 -2.29 11.12
N LEU A 25 -9.99 -1.30 10.41
CA LEU A 25 -10.74 -1.54 9.18
C LEU A 25 -9.85 -2.09 8.06
N VAL A 26 -8.68 -1.47 7.85
CA VAL A 26 -7.70 -1.93 6.86
C VAL A 26 -7.17 -3.31 7.21
N GLN A 27 -6.89 -3.58 8.50
CA GLN A 27 -6.47 -4.91 8.96
C GLN A 27 -7.56 -5.96 8.67
N SER A 28 -8.83 -5.66 8.95
CA SER A 28 -9.93 -6.58 8.66
C SER A 28 -10.05 -6.90 7.16
N ASP A 29 -9.81 -5.93 6.29
CA ASP A 29 -9.79 -6.17 4.84
C ASP A 29 -8.60 -7.03 4.41
N LEU A 30 -7.42 -6.81 5.00
CA LEU A 30 -6.23 -7.65 4.75
C LEU A 30 -6.41 -9.09 5.24
N ASP A 31 -7.00 -9.30 6.41
CA ASP A 31 -7.23 -10.63 6.99
C ASP A 31 -8.17 -11.49 6.14
N LYS A 32 -9.10 -10.86 5.40
CA LYS A 32 -9.98 -11.56 4.44
C LYS A 32 -9.23 -12.04 3.20
N VAL A 33 -8.16 -11.37 2.81
CA VAL A 33 -7.40 -11.67 1.58
C VAL A 33 -6.25 -12.63 1.86
N PHE A 34 -5.52 -12.44 2.96
CA PHE A 34 -4.27 -13.15 3.24
C PHE A 34 -4.37 -14.21 4.34
N ASN A 35 -5.57 -14.49 4.83
CA ASN A 35 -5.85 -15.15 6.10
C ASN A 35 -5.28 -14.36 7.31
N ALA A 36 -5.87 -14.56 8.49
CA ALA A 36 -5.45 -13.85 9.69
C ALA A 36 -3.93 -14.04 9.96
N GLY A 37 -3.19 -12.93 9.96
CA GLY A 37 -1.75 -12.91 10.25
C GLY A 37 -0.79 -13.03 9.05
N GLY A 38 -1.29 -13.05 7.81
CA GLY A 38 -0.45 -12.98 6.61
C GLY A 38 0.19 -11.60 6.42
N VAL A 39 -0.57 -10.54 6.67
CA VAL A 39 -0.12 -9.14 6.68
C VAL A 39 -0.63 -8.45 7.93
N LYS A 40 0.25 -7.79 8.67
CA LYS A 40 -0.08 -6.88 9.78
C LYS A 40 0.10 -5.44 9.34
N PHE A 41 -0.95 -4.66 9.46
CA PHE A 41 -0.98 -3.25 9.16
C PHE A 41 -0.76 -2.41 10.41
N LYS A 42 -0.09 -1.26 10.25
CA LYS A 42 -0.02 -0.20 11.25
C LYS A 42 -0.18 1.15 10.57
N LEU A 43 -0.96 2.04 11.17
CA LEU A 43 -1.15 3.41 10.73
C LEU A 43 -0.68 4.36 11.84
N ARG A 44 0.18 5.32 11.49
CA ARG A 44 0.70 6.30 12.45
C ARG A 44 0.69 7.71 11.87
N GLU A 45 0.22 8.66 12.68
CA GLU A 45 0.52 10.09 12.47
C GLU A 45 1.96 10.36 12.92
N VAL A 46 2.86 10.61 11.97
CA VAL A 46 4.27 10.95 12.24
C VAL A 46 4.41 12.44 12.54
N SER A 47 3.57 13.25 11.93
CA SER A 47 3.38 14.68 12.21
C SER A 47 2.00 15.12 11.72
N ASP A 48 1.63 16.37 11.97
CA ASP A 48 0.35 16.97 11.53
C ASP A 48 0.08 16.86 10.02
N LYS A 49 1.13 16.65 9.21
CA LYS A 49 1.06 16.56 7.75
C LYS A 49 1.51 15.22 7.19
N THR A 50 1.99 14.29 8.03
CA THR A 50 2.60 13.04 7.55
C THR A 50 1.99 11.81 8.21
N LEU A 51 1.47 10.93 7.38
CA LEU A 51 1.06 9.57 7.76
C LEU A 51 2.11 8.57 7.36
N GLU A 52 2.27 7.55 8.19
CA GLU A 52 3.05 6.35 7.89
C GLU A 52 2.13 5.13 7.92
N LEU A 53 2.10 4.42 6.80
CA LEU A 53 1.43 3.14 6.61
C LEU A 53 2.52 2.07 6.58
N THR A 54 2.46 1.13 7.51
CA THR A 54 3.39 0.00 7.56
C THR A 54 2.64 -1.29 7.34
N PHE A 55 3.06 -2.05 6.34
CA PHE A 55 2.53 -3.38 6.04
C PHE A 55 3.64 -4.39 6.34
N LEU A 56 3.61 -5.00 7.53
CA LEU A 56 4.46 -6.13 7.86
C LEU A 56 3.87 -7.37 7.24
N ARG A 57 4.65 -8.17 6.53
CA ARG A 57 4.16 -9.39 5.87
C ARG A 57 5.08 -10.56 6.13
N LYS A 58 4.52 -11.75 6.08
CA LYS A 58 5.29 -12.98 6.08
C LYS A 58 5.35 -13.50 4.65
N TYR A 59 6.53 -13.47 4.04
CA TYR A 59 6.76 -14.27 2.84
C TYR A 59 7.14 -15.68 3.27
N ARG A 60 6.68 -16.68 2.52
CA ARG A 60 7.23 -18.03 2.67
C ARG A 60 8.66 -18.05 2.15
N GLU A 61 9.48 -18.92 2.72
CA GLU A 61 10.80 -19.21 2.17
C GLU A 61 10.67 -19.56 0.68
N ARG A 62 11.44 -18.89 -0.20
CA ARG A 62 11.40 -18.96 -1.68
C ARG A 62 10.29 -18.17 -2.41
N GLU A 63 9.40 -17.46 -1.71
CA GLU A 63 8.44 -16.55 -2.38
C GLU A 63 9.07 -15.21 -2.78
N ILE A 64 10.11 -14.79 -2.04
CA ILE A 64 10.97 -13.68 -2.41
C ILE A 64 12.41 -14.17 -2.42
N ASP A 65 13.11 -13.83 -3.49
CA ASP A 65 14.57 -13.92 -3.52
C ASP A 65 15.15 -12.80 -2.64
N TRP A 66 15.31 -13.12 -1.36
CA TRP A 66 15.84 -12.20 -0.36
C TRP A 66 17.25 -11.70 -0.70
N LEU A 67 18.04 -12.51 -1.40
CA LEU A 67 19.40 -12.16 -1.80
C LEU A 67 19.40 -11.07 -2.88
N ASN A 68 18.35 -11.04 -3.71
CA ASN A 68 18.20 -10.09 -4.81
C ASN A 68 17.13 -9.02 -4.54
N TYR A 69 16.82 -8.75 -3.27
CA TYR A 69 15.87 -7.70 -2.90
C TYR A 69 16.43 -6.31 -3.22
N ASP A 70 15.87 -5.62 -4.22
CA ASP A 70 16.28 -4.26 -4.57
C ASP A 70 15.35 -3.20 -3.92
N PRO A 71 15.84 -2.41 -2.95
CA PRO A 71 15.04 -1.36 -2.30
C PRO A 71 14.70 -0.19 -3.24
N LYS A 72 15.25 -0.13 -4.46
CA LYS A 72 14.89 0.85 -5.50
C LYS A 72 13.61 0.46 -6.25
N LEU A 73 13.24 -0.81 -6.21
CA LEU A 73 12.05 -1.35 -6.84
C LEU A 73 10.91 -1.47 -5.82
N ILE A 74 9.68 -1.63 -6.31
CA ILE A 74 8.55 -2.08 -5.52
C ILE A 74 8.04 -3.38 -6.15
N TYR A 75 7.90 -4.42 -5.34
CA TYR A 75 7.41 -5.72 -5.78
C TYR A 75 5.90 -5.69 -5.96
N ASN A 76 5.37 -6.51 -6.87
CA ASN A 76 3.95 -6.55 -7.19
C ASN A 76 3.07 -6.76 -5.96
N ILE A 77 3.50 -7.67 -5.09
CA ILE A 77 2.82 -7.96 -3.84
C ILE A 77 2.77 -6.73 -2.92
N ASP A 78 3.82 -5.90 -2.90
CA ASP A 78 3.85 -4.63 -2.14
C ASP A 78 2.87 -3.62 -2.73
N ALA A 79 2.87 -3.50 -4.07
CA ALA A 79 1.93 -2.63 -4.77
C ALA A 79 0.48 -3.07 -4.52
N ASN A 80 0.20 -4.37 -4.58
CA ASN A 80 -1.13 -4.93 -4.36
C ASN A 80 -1.58 -4.76 -2.92
N ILE A 81 -0.73 -5.03 -1.93
CA ILE A 81 -1.07 -4.83 -0.51
C ILE A 81 -1.32 -3.35 -0.20
N ILE A 82 -0.55 -2.42 -0.76
CA ILE A 82 -0.77 -0.98 -0.54
C ILE A 82 -2.09 -0.53 -1.16
N THR A 83 -2.40 -0.99 -2.38
CA THR A 83 -3.49 -0.43 -3.20
C THR A 83 -4.77 -1.23 -3.17
N GLY A 84 -4.73 -2.49 -2.74
CA GLY A 84 -5.81 -3.46 -2.89
C GLY A 84 -5.95 -4.02 -4.31
N HIS A 85 -5.02 -3.72 -5.22
CA HIS A 85 -5.12 -4.19 -6.59
C HIS A 85 -5.18 -5.72 -6.68
N SER A 86 -6.07 -6.23 -7.53
CA SER A 86 -6.38 -7.65 -7.73
C SER A 86 -7.09 -8.35 -6.56
N PHE A 87 -7.35 -7.67 -5.44
CA PHE A 87 -8.14 -8.24 -4.36
C PHE A 87 -9.62 -7.93 -4.55
N ASN A 88 -10.47 -8.96 -4.40
CA ASN A 88 -11.92 -8.86 -4.55
C ASN A 88 -12.35 -8.23 -5.89
N GLY A 89 -11.58 -8.47 -6.96
CA GLY A 89 -11.85 -7.89 -8.29
C GLY A 89 -11.53 -6.39 -8.43
N PHE A 90 -10.99 -5.74 -7.40
CA PHE A 90 -10.64 -4.33 -7.46
C PHE A 90 -9.49 -4.09 -8.44
N ARG A 91 -9.68 -3.11 -9.34
CA ARG A 91 -8.66 -2.62 -10.26
C ARG A 91 -8.35 -1.18 -9.92
N ILE A 92 -7.06 -0.88 -9.76
CA ILE A 92 -6.63 0.47 -9.50
C ILE A 92 -6.91 1.33 -10.75
N PRO A 93 -7.44 2.57 -10.62
CA PRO A 93 -7.83 3.37 -11.78
C PRO A 93 -6.68 3.74 -12.72
N ASP A 94 -5.58 4.25 -12.17
CA ASP A 94 -4.35 4.48 -12.91
C ASP A 94 -3.38 3.33 -12.60
N TYR A 95 -3.29 2.40 -13.54
CA TYR A 95 -2.56 1.16 -13.38
C TYR A 95 -1.14 1.26 -13.96
N TRP A 96 -0.18 0.74 -13.22
CA TRP A 96 1.26 0.76 -13.55
C TRP A 96 1.68 -0.18 -14.69
N GLY A 97 0.73 -0.67 -15.49
CA GLY A 97 0.98 -1.52 -16.65
C GLY A 97 0.84 -3.02 -16.35
N GLY A 98 0.14 -3.71 -17.26
CA GLY A 98 -0.17 -5.14 -17.17
C GLY A 98 1.03 -6.00 -17.45
N VAL A 99 1.39 -6.81 -16.48
CA VAL A 99 2.46 -7.79 -16.62
C VAL A 99 1.95 -9.00 -17.40
N PRO A 100 2.74 -9.55 -18.33
CA PRO A 100 2.52 -10.90 -18.83
C PRO A 100 2.53 -11.92 -17.67
N PHE A 101 1.65 -12.92 -17.77
CA PHE A 101 1.45 -13.98 -16.78
C PHE A 101 2.77 -14.75 -16.51
N GLY A 102 3.19 -14.89 -15.25
CA GLY A 102 4.19 -15.90 -14.85
C GLY A 102 5.53 -15.47 -14.22
N TYR A 103 5.79 -14.19 -13.90
CA TYR A 103 7.05 -13.76 -13.27
C TYR A 103 6.88 -13.04 -11.92
N THR A 104 7.89 -13.15 -11.04
CA THR A 104 8.07 -12.37 -9.79
C THR A 104 8.26 -10.89 -10.12
N PHE A 105 7.14 -10.18 -10.30
CA PHE A 105 7.10 -8.83 -10.86
C PHE A 105 7.55 -7.75 -9.85
N SER A 106 8.39 -6.82 -10.31
CA SER A 106 8.76 -5.60 -9.61
C SER A 106 8.85 -4.44 -10.60
N MET A 107 8.70 -3.21 -10.12
CA MET A 107 8.72 -1.99 -10.95
C MET A 107 9.49 -0.86 -10.26
N PRO A 108 9.92 0.19 -10.98
CA PRO A 108 10.49 1.38 -10.36
C PRO A 108 9.51 2.06 -9.40
N LYS A 109 9.97 2.41 -8.19
CA LYS A 109 9.13 3.13 -7.20
C LYS A 109 8.48 4.40 -7.75
N ARG A 110 9.17 5.10 -8.66
CA ARG A 110 8.68 6.35 -9.26
C ARG A 110 7.39 6.13 -10.04
N GLU A 111 7.31 5.04 -10.81
CA GLU A 111 6.13 4.69 -11.60
C GLU A 111 4.95 4.38 -10.69
N PHE A 112 5.15 3.47 -9.72
CA PHE A 112 4.15 3.16 -8.70
C PHE A 112 3.64 4.41 -7.97
N ILE A 113 4.55 5.32 -7.56
CA ILE A 113 4.17 6.56 -6.87
C ILE A 113 3.28 7.44 -7.76
N GLY A 114 3.57 7.54 -9.06
CA GLY A 114 2.73 8.26 -10.01
C GLY A 114 1.32 7.68 -10.07
N CYS A 115 1.23 6.38 -10.36
CA CYS A 115 -0.04 5.64 -10.43
C CYS A 115 -0.85 5.73 -9.13
N TYR A 116 -0.20 5.55 -7.98
CA TYR A 116 -0.85 5.68 -6.67
C TYR A 116 -1.43 7.08 -6.46
N LYS A 117 -0.65 8.14 -6.73
CA LYS A 117 -1.10 9.51 -6.52
C LYS A 117 -2.30 9.86 -7.39
N ASN A 118 -2.27 9.48 -8.67
CA ASN A 118 -3.37 9.72 -9.60
C ASN A 118 -4.62 8.94 -9.18
N SER A 119 -4.45 7.66 -8.86
CA SER A 119 -5.53 6.79 -8.41
C SER A 119 -6.19 7.25 -7.12
N ALA A 120 -5.38 7.71 -6.15
CA ALA A 120 -5.89 8.25 -4.89
C ALA A 120 -6.86 9.41 -5.15
N VAL A 121 -6.49 10.35 -6.04
CA VAL A 121 -7.34 11.48 -6.42
C VAL A 121 -8.59 10.99 -7.18
N MET A 122 -8.45 10.09 -8.15
CA MET A 122 -9.58 9.53 -8.90
C MET A 122 -10.59 8.80 -8.01
N LEU A 123 -10.14 8.21 -6.90
CA LEU A 123 -10.99 7.52 -5.92
C LEU A 123 -11.57 8.46 -4.85
N GLY A 124 -11.22 9.76 -4.88
CA GLY A 124 -11.73 10.77 -3.95
C GLY A 124 -10.94 10.89 -2.64
N ALA A 125 -9.71 10.36 -2.57
CA ALA A 125 -8.78 10.67 -1.49
C ALA A 125 -8.14 12.06 -1.69
N ASP A 126 -7.56 12.59 -0.61
CA ASP A 126 -6.85 13.87 -0.70
C ASP A 126 -5.60 13.76 -1.56
N GLN A 127 -5.31 14.84 -2.29
CA GLN A 127 -4.08 14.93 -3.07
C GLN A 127 -2.86 14.86 -2.15
N VAL A 128 -2.03 13.83 -2.35
CA VAL A 128 -0.78 13.67 -1.61
C VAL A 128 0.33 14.47 -2.27
N LYS A 129 0.93 15.42 -1.55
CA LYS A 129 2.06 16.22 -2.05
C LYS A 129 3.27 15.33 -2.33
N ARG A 130 3.67 14.52 -1.35
CA ARG A 130 4.83 13.62 -1.45
C ARG A 130 4.51 12.23 -0.94
N VAL A 131 4.86 11.21 -1.73
CA VAL A 131 4.84 9.81 -1.32
C VAL A 131 6.28 9.32 -1.22
N LYS A 132 6.61 8.62 -0.14
CA LYS A 132 7.87 7.87 -0.01
C LYS A 132 7.55 6.41 0.27
N VAL A 133 8.05 5.52 -0.58
CA VAL A 133 7.95 4.06 -0.38
C VAL A 133 9.32 3.53 0.02
N MET A 134 9.36 2.79 1.11
CA MET A 134 10.54 2.17 1.70
C MET A 134 10.25 0.67 1.83
N PRO A 135 10.41 -0.07 0.72
CA PRO A 135 10.19 -1.49 0.70
C PRO A 135 11.41 -2.15 1.36
N GLN A 136 11.15 -3.10 2.26
CA GLN A 136 12.12 -3.92 2.99
C GLN A 136 11.71 -5.39 2.87
N PRO A 137 12.61 -6.33 3.21
CA PRO A 137 12.27 -7.74 3.16
C PRO A 137 10.96 -8.08 3.90
N GLU A 138 10.84 -7.75 5.18
CA GLU A 138 9.70 -8.16 6.02
C GLU A 138 8.52 -7.19 5.98
N LYS A 139 8.68 -6.02 5.35
CA LYS A 139 7.66 -4.97 5.37
C LYS A 139 7.80 -3.96 4.25
N VAL A 140 6.71 -3.27 3.92
CA VAL A 140 6.76 -2.03 3.14
C VAL A 140 6.24 -0.90 4.00
N VAL A 141 6.98 0.20 4.01
CA VAL A 141 6.59 1.42 4.70
C VAL A 141 6.32 2.50 3.67
N MET A 142 5.11 3.05 3.70
CA MET A 142 4.70 4.15 2.85
C MET A 142 4.45 5.38 3.71
N ARG A 143 5.08 6.51 3.36
CA ARG A 143 4.80 7.81 3.97
C ARG A 143 4.05 8.70 3.00
N LEU A 144 2.95 9.27 3.48
CA LEU A 144 2.14 10.24 2.76
C LEU A 144 2.31 11.59 3.44
N THR A 145 2.84 12.59 2.72
CA THR A 145 2.90 13.97 3.19
C THR A 145 1.92 14.80 2.39
N PHE A 146 1.01 15.47 3.08
CA PHE A 146 -0.04 16.34 2.53
C PHE A 146 0.39 17.81 2.56
#